data_AF-A0A962UGL1-F1
#
_entry.id   AF-A0A962UGL1-F1
#
_cell.length_a   1.000
_cell.length_b   1.000
_cell.length_c   1.000
_cell.angle_alpha   90.00
_cell.angle_beta   90.00
_cell.angle_gamma   90.00
#
_symmetry.space_group_name_H-M   'P 1'
#
loop_
_entity.id
_entity.type
_entity.pdbx_description
1 polymer ?
#
loop_
_entity_poly.entity_id
_entity_poly.type
_entity_poly.pdbx_seq_one_letter_code
_entity_poly.pdbx_strand_id
1 'polypeptide(L)'
;MNDVAQQTGIGTTLKAACRYAMEKGNRFARGPAYKSHGKKVLSSVGQAARWYEGMGYAKLMGFDDPLVYTVLKRGHREVHIFQPLDPTICAWLENDEAALDDVIMRAYVLQKSGLDEYDLPVASKPHYFHINKVDDVFIATADEAR
;
A
#
# COMPACT_ATOMS: atom_id res chain seq x y z
N MET A 1 4.11 -31.18 -9.24
CA MET A 1 2.81 -30.49 -9.42
C MET A 1 2.41 -29.90 -8.08
N ASN A 2 2.87 -28.69 -7.73
CA ASN A 2 2.41 -27.98 -6.51
C ASN A 2 2.52 -26.44 -6.60
N ASP A 3 3.03 -25.85 -7.69
CA ASP A 3 3.24 -24.39 -7.76
C ASP A 3 2.03 -23.57 -8.26
N VAL A 4 1.00 -24.21 -8.80
CA VAL A 4 -0.15 -23.49 -9.41
C VAL A 4 -1.19 -23.04 -8.35
N ALA A 5 -1.24 -23.72 -7.20
CA ALA A 5 -2.24 -23.43 -6.17
C ALA A 5 -1.82 -22.30 -5.19
N GLN A 6 -0.53 -22.00 -5.05
CA GLN A 6 -0.05 -20.92 -4.19
C GLN A 6 -0.11 -19.54 -4.87
N GLN A 7 0.01 -19.47 -6.20
CA GLN A 7 -0.07 -18.22 -6.96
C GLN A 7 -1.48 -17.60 -6.95
N THR A 8 -2.54 -18.40 -6.79
CA THR A 8 -3.94 -17.93 -6.83
C THR A 8 -4.41 -17.28 -5.52
N GLY A 9 -3.91 -17.72 -4.36
CA GLY A 9 -4.27 -17.14 -3.05
C GLY A 9 -3.62 -15.77 -2.80
N ILE A 10 -2.37 -15.62 -3.22
CA ILE A 10 -1.60 -14.37 -3.11
C ILE A 10 -2.20 -13.29 -4.04
N GLY A 11 -2.49 -13.66 -5.29
CA GLY A 11 -3.14 -12.76 -6.24
C GLY A 11 -4.51 -12.26 -5.74
N THR A 12 -5.31 -13.12 -5.11
CA THR A 12 -6.64 -12.74 -4.61
C THR A 12 -6.58 -11.73 -3.46
N THR A 13 -5.61 -11.87 -2.55
CA THR A 13 -5.56 -11.01 -1.36
C THR A 13 -4.87 -9.68 -1.64
N LEU A 14 -3.85 -9.65 -2.50
CA LEU A 14 -3.31 -8.39 -3.04
C LEU A 14 -4.37 -7.67 -3.90
N LYS A 15 -5.14 -8.41 -4.71
CA LYS A 15 -6.31 -7.87 -5.41
C LYS A 15 -7.33 -7.27 -4.44
N ALA A 16 -7.64 -7.93 -3.33
CA ALA A 16 -8.56 -7.39 -2.32
C ALA A 16 -8.01 -6.11 -1.67
N ALA A 17 -6.71 -6.05 -1.37
CA ALA A 17 -6.07 -4.85 -0.83
C ALA A 17 -6.08 -3.68 -1.83
N CYS A 18 -5.76 -3.94 -3.11
CA CYS A 18 -5.87 -2.93 -4.17
C CYS A 18 -7.32 -2.48 -4.35
N ARG A 19 -8.29 -3.41 -4.35
CA ARG A 19 -9.72 -3.10 -4.43
C ARG A 19 -10.17 -2.18 -3.28
N TYR A 20 -9.74 -2.45 -2.06
CA TYR A 20 -10.05 -1.63 -0.88
C TYR A 20 -9.38 -0.26 -0.94
N ALA A 21 -8.08 -0.19 -1.21
CA ALA A 21 -7.37 1.09 -1.29
C ALA A 21 -7.97 1.98 -2.40
N MET A 22 -8.39 1.38 -3.52
CA MET A 22 -8.91 2.08 -4.69
C MET A 22 -10.43 2.23 -4.72
N GLU A 23 -11.17 1.94 -3.64
CA GLU A 23 -12.61 2.21 -3.60
C GLU A 23 -12.94 3.65 -4.04
N LYS A 24 -14.06 3.82 -4.75
CA LYS A 24 -14.44 5.13 -5.31
C LYS A 24 -14.68 6.11 -4.17
N GLY A 25 -13.99 7.24 -4.23
CA GLY A 25 -14.00 8.28 -3.19
C GLY A 25 -12.73 8.31 -2.36
N ASN A 26 -11.98 7.20 -2.25
CA ASN A 26 -10.67 7.22 -1.63
C ASN A 26 -9.72 8.10 -2.44
N ARG A 27 -8.85 8.82 -1.73
CA ARG A 27 -7.88 9.72 -2.32
C ARG A 27 -6.50 9.44 -1.76
N PHE A 28 -5.50 9.69 -2.59
CA PHE A 28 -4.11 9.55 -2.23
C PHE A 28 -3.46 10.92 -2.27
N ALA A 29 -2.65 11.18 -1.26
CA ALA A 29 -1.86 12.38 -1.13
C ALA A 29 -0.45 12.01 -0.76
N ARG A 30 0.49 12.83 -1.22
CA ARG A 30 1.87 12.66 -0.85
C ARG A 30 2.03 13.21 0.56
N GLY A 31 2.55 12.38 1.46
CA GLY A 31 3.04 12.83 2.74
C GLY A 31 4.53 13.20 2.66
N PRO A 32 5.10 13.80 3.71
CA PRO A 32 6.53 14.13 3.77
C PRO A 32 7.43 12.89 3.57
N ALA A 33 8.41 13.00 2.66
CA ALA A 33 9.42 11.97 2.48
C ALA A 33 10.43 12.02 3.65
N TYR A 34 10.39 11.00 4.52
CA TYR A 34 11.33 10.90 5.64
C TYR A 34 12.57 10.12 5.22
N LYS A 35 13.72 10.79 5.17
CA LYS A 35 15.02 10.13 5.07
C LYS A 35 15.59 9.97 6.47
N SER A 36 15.97 8.75 6.83
CA SER A 36 16.75 8.54 8.04
C SER A 36 18.08 9.30 7.96
N HIS A 37 18.43 10.06 8.99
CA HIS A 37 19.75 10.67 9.12
C HIS A 37 20.81 9.61 9.42
N GLY A 38 21.44 9.07 8.38
CA GLY A 38 22.74 8.39 8.44
C GLY A 38 22.75 6.86 8.55
N LYS A 39 21.62 6.20 8.80
CA LYS A 39 21.52 4.73 8.77
C LYS A 39 20.16 4.32 8.21
N LYS A 40 20.09 3.61 7.07
CA LYS A 40 18.82 3.04 6.58
C LYS A 40 18.18 2.23 7.71
N VAL A 41 17.02 2.67 8.20
CA VAL A 41 16.32 2.05 9.33
C VAL A 41 15.33 1.02 8.83
N LEU A 42 14.73 1.23 7.65
CA LEU A 42 13.70 0.36 7.09
C LEU A 42 14.04 -0.11 5.66
N SER A 43 14.68 -1.29 5.54
CA SER A 43 15.05 -1.88 4.24
C SER A 43 14.00 -2.85 3.68
N SER A 44 12.99 -3.21 4.47
CA SER A 44 11.95 -4.16 4.07
C SER A 44 10.62 -3.89 4.74
N VAL A 45 9.52 -4.32 4.10
CA VAL A 45 8.17 -4.27 4.70
C VAL A 45 8.14 -5.03 6.03
N GLY A 46 8.79 -6.20 6.13
CA GLY A 46 8.85 -6.98 7.36
C GLY A 46 9.51 -6.24 8.53
N GLN A 47 10.60 -5.52 8.27
CA GLN A 47 11.28 -4.71 9.28
C GLN A 47 10.42 -3.52 9.72
N ALA A 48 9.80 -2.83 8.75
CA ALA A 48 8.88 -1.72 9.04
C ALA A 48 7.65 -2.18 9.83
N ALA A 49 7.07 -3.33 9.48
CA ALA A 49 5.96 -3.92 10.21
C ALA A 49 6.31 -4.17 11.68
N ARG A 50 7.48 -4.79 11.96
CA ARG A 50 7.95 -5.03 13.33
C ARG A 50 8.15 -3.74 14.12
N TRP A 51 8.61 -2.68 13.47
CA TRP A 51 8.76 -1.39 14.11
C TRP A 51 7.41 -0.80 14.52
N TYR A 52 6.39 -0.89 13.65
CA TYR A 52 5.02 -0.49 13.98
C TYR A 52 4.38 -1.38 15.04
N GLU A 53 4.62 -2.69 15.03
CA GLU A 53 4.18 -3.62 16.08
C GLU A 53 4.76 -3.21 17.45
N GLY A 54 6.04 -2.81 17.50
CA GLY A 54 6.65 -2.25 18.70
C GLY A 54 6.03 -0.93 19.20
N MET A 55 5.31 -0.21 18.34
CA MET A 55 4.53 0.99 18.68
C MET A 55 3.07 0.68 19.05
N GLY A 56 2.73 -0.60 19.22
CA GLY A 56 1.40 -1.07 19.62
C GLY A 56 0.40 -1.23 18.47
N TYR A 57 0.86 -1.27 17.22
CA TYR A 57 0.00 -1.65 16.10
C TYR A 57 -0.17 -3.16 16.04
N ALA A 58 -1.39 -3.63 15.78
CA ALA A 58 -1.66 -5.03 15.49
C ALA A 58 -1.62 -5.25 13.97
N LYS A 59 -0.86 -6.25 13.50
CA LYS A 59 -0.90 -6.68 12.10
C LYS A 59 -2.27 -7.29 11.81
N LEU A 60 -2.96 -6.74 10.81
CA LEU A 60 -4.23 -7.26 10.32
C LEU A 60 -4.01 -8.30 9.22
N MET A 61 -3.06 -8.01 8.31
CA MET A 61 -2.83 -8.83 7.12
C MET A 61 -1.43 -8.59 6.56
N GLY A 62 -0.87 -9.57 5.84
CA GLY A 62 0.41 -9.47 5.15
C GLY A 62 0.47 -10.40 3.94
N PHE A 63 1.20 -10.02 2.90
CA PHE A 63 1.34 -10.77 1.65
C PHE A 63 2.79 -11.02 1.26
N ASP A 64 2.98 -12.21 0.68
CA ASP A 64 4.24 -12.79 0.21
C ASP A 64 5.25 -13.17 1.30
N ASP A 65 6.22 -13.99 0.90
CA ASP A 65 7.42 -14.33 1.65
C ASP A 65 8.65 -14.26 0.72
N PRO A 66 9.50 -13.22 0.81
CA PRO A 66 9.48 -12.15 1.81
C PRO A 66 8.29 -11.19 1.64
N LEU A 67 7.85 -10.60 2.77
CA LEU A 67 6.70 -9.70 2.84
C LEU A 67 6.86 -8.49 1.91
N VAL A 68 5.90 -8.27 0.99
CA VAL A 68 5.89 -7.11 0.08
C VAL A 68 4.79 -6.10 0.38
N TYR A 69 3.81 -6.49 1.20
CA TYR A 69 2.72 -5.63 1.64
C TYR A 69 2.17 -6.10 2.99
N THR A 70 1.77 -5.17 3.85
CA THR A 70 1.06 -5.47 5.10
C THR A 70 0.17 -4.31 5.53
N VAL A 71 -0.91 -4.63 6.26
CA VAL A 71 -1.78 -3.65 6.92
C VAL A 71 -1.68 -3.85 8.42
N LEU A 72 -1.50 -2.76 9.15
CA LEU A 72 -1.53 -2.74 10.61
C LEU A 72 -2.50 -1.67 11.12
N LYS A 73 -3.03 -1.88 12.33
CA LYS A 73 -3.99 -0.98 12.95
C LYS A 73 -3.71 -0.72 14.42
N ARG A 74 -3.96 0.52 14.87
CA ARG A 74 -3.93 0.93 16.28
C ARG A 74 -5.07 1.90 16.57
N GLY A 75 -6.11 1.43 17.27
CA GLY A 75 -7.34 2.21 17.46
C GLY A 75 -7.99 2.52 16.11
N HIS A 76 -8.13 3.81 15.78
CA HIS A 76 -8.66 4.27 14.49
C HIS A 76 -7.60 4.48 13.40
N ARG A 77 -6.31 4.29 13.73
CA ARG A 77 -5.23 4.50 12.76
C ARG A 77 -4.94 3.23 12.00
N GLU A 78 -4.92 3.31 10.68
CA GLU A 78 -4.55 2.24 9.77
C GLU A 78 -3.30 2.64 8.98
N VAL A 79 -2.40 1.68 8.81
CA VAL A 79 -1.15 1.84 8.05
C VAL A 79 -0.95 0.68 7.10
N HIS A 80 -0.72 1.02 5.84
CA HIS A 80 -0.35 0.09 4.79
C HIS A 80 1.14 0.29 4.52
N ILE A 81 1.92 -0.77 4.66
CA ILE A 81 3.36 -0.75 4.39
C ILE A 81 3.60 -1.65 3.19
N PHE A 82 4.29 -1.14 2.17
CA PHE A 82 4.47 -1.88 0.92
C PHE A 82 5.75 -1.51 0.18
N GLN A 83 6.22 -2.46 -0.63
CA GLN A 83 7.32 -2.28 -1.57
C GLN A 83 6.81 -2.72 -2.96
N PRO A 84 6.52 -1.78 -3.86
CA PRO A 84 6.10 -2.14 -5.20
C PRO A 84 7.24 -2.87 -5.92
N LEU A 85 6.92 -3.97 -6.57
CA LEU A 85 7.87 -4.70 -7.43
C LEU A 85 7.84 -4.19 -8.87
N ASP A 86 6.74 -3.53 -9.27
CA ASP A 86 6.59 -2.98 -10.61
C ASP A 86 7.38 -1.66 -10.72
N PRO A 87 8.35 -1.56 -11.65
CA PRO A 87 9.19 -0.38 -11.79
C PRO A 87 8.40 0.87 -12.21
N THR A 88 7.28 0.72 -12.91
CA THR A 88 6.40 1.82 -13.31
C THR A 88 5.71 2.42 -12.09
N ILE A 89 5.19 1.56 -11.21
CA ILE A 89 4.54 1.97 -9.97
C ILE A 89 5.57 2.62 -9.03
N CYS A 90 6.77 2.03 -8.92
CA CYS A 90 7.88 2.64 -8.17
C CYS A 90 8.23 4.03 -8.68
N ALA A 91 8.47 4.19 -9.99
CA ALA A 91 8.85 5.47 -10.57
C ALA A 91 7.76 6.54 -10.36
N TRP A 92 6.49 6.16 -10.49
CA TRP A 92 5.37 7.05 -10.19
C TRP A 92 5.33 7.48 -8.72
N LEU A 93 5.46 6.53 -7.79
CA LEU A 93 5.48 6.83 -6.35
C LEU A 93 6.73 7.59 -5.93
N GLU A 94 7.84 7.51 -6.66
CA GLU A 94 9.07 8.25 -6.39
C GLU A 94 9.10 9.66 -7.01
N ASN A 95 8.29 9.90 -8.04
CA ASN A 95 8.21 11.22 -8.68
C ASN A 95 7.39 12.20 -7.82
N ASP A 96 8.05 13.17 -7.19
CA ASP A 96 7.42 14.16 -6.30
C ASP A 96 6.43 15.11 -7.02
N GLU A 97 6.53 15.24 -8.34
CA GLU A 97 5.63 16.06 -9.15
C GLU A 97 4.41 15.27 -9.67
N ALA A 98 4.40 13.94 -9.52
CA ALA A 98 3.31 13.11 -10.01
C ALA A 98 2.06 13.22 -9.13
N ALA A 99 0.91 13.39 -9.78
CA ALA A 99 -0.39 13.29 -9.13
C ALA A 99 -0.65 11.84 -8.69
N LEU A 100 -1.00 11.64 -7.42
CA LEU A 100 -1.30 10.29 -6.89
C LEU A 100 -2.74 9.83 -7.20
N ASP A 101 -3.58 10.73 -7.72
CA ASP A 101 -4.91 10.48 -8.27
C ASP A 101 -4.92 10.46 -9.81
N ASP A 102 -3.74 10.32 -10.44
CA ASP A 102 -3.60 10.19 -11.88
C ASP A 102 -4.44 9.02 -12.44
N VAL A 103 -5.31 9.33 -13.40
CA VAL A 103 -6.27 8.39 -13.99
C VAL A 103 -5.58 7.26 -14.76
N ILE A 104 -4.46 7.56 -15.44
CA ILE A 104 -3.68 6.58 -16.19
C ILE A 104 -2.99 5.62 -15.23
N MET A 105 -2.37 6.14 -14.18
CA MET A 105 -1.72 5.30 -13.17
C MET A 105 -2.73 4.49 -12.37
N ARG A 106 -3.90 5.05 -12.06
CA ARG A 106 -5.00 4.29 -11.45
C ARG A 106 -5.40 3.11 -12.35
N ALA A 107 -5.67 3.35 -13.63
CA ALA A 107 -6.03 2.28 -14.57
C ALA A 107 -4.92 1.23 -14.70
N TYR A 108 -3.65 1.66 -14.71
CA TYR A 108 -2.49 0.78 -14.75
C TYR A 108 -2.43 -0.16 -13.54
N VAL A 109 -2.59 0.38 -12.32
CA VAL A 109 -2.55 -0.42 -11.10
C VAL A 109 -3.73 -1.39 -11.04
N LEU A 110 -4.94 -0.96 -11.41
CA LEU A 110 -6.11 -1.84 -11.47
C LEU A 110 -5.89 -3.01 -12.42
N GLN A 111 -5.42 -2.74 -13.63
CA GLN A 111 -5.12 -3.78 -14.61
C GLN A 111 -4.09 -4.79 -14.08
N LYS A 112 -3.02 -4.31 -13.43
CA LYS A 112 -1.98 -5.16 -12.82
C LYS A 112 -2.51 -6.04 -11.69
N SER A 113 -3.48 -5.52 -10.94
CA SER A 113 -4.18 -6.27 -9.88
C SER A 113 -5.31 -7.16 -10.41
N GLY A 114 -5.50 -7.24 -11.73
CA GLY A 114 -6.58 -7.99 -12.36
C GLY A 114 -7.97 -7.45 -12.01
N LEU A 115 -8.07 -6.13 -11.83
CA LEU A 115 -9.29 -5.36 -11.55
C LEU A 115 -9.58 -4.41 -12.71
N ASP A 116 -10.83 -3.98 -12.80
CA ASP A 116 -11.23 -2.80 -13.55
C ASP A 116 -11.95 -1.76 -12.65
N GLU A 117 -12.34 -0.62 -13.22
CA GLU A 117 -13.01 0.44 -12.46
C GLU A 117 -14.47 0.09 -12.07
N TYR A 118 -15.09 -0.92 -12.72
CA TYR A 118 -16.41 -1.41 -12.37
C TYR A 118 -16.37 -2.37 -11.17
N ASP A 119 -15.23 -3.04 -10.96
CA ASP A 119 -14.98 -3.87 -9.78
C ASP A 119 -14.90 -3.06 -8.48
N LEU A 120 -14.66 -1.75 -8.56
CA LEU A 120 -14.43 -0.91 -7.38
C LEU A 120 -15.76 -0.42 -6.79
N PRO A 121 -16.08 -0.80 -5.53
CA PRO A 121 -17.25 -0.29 -4.86
C PRO A 121 -17.08 1.19 -4.52
N VAL A 122 -18.19 1.87 -4.26
CA VAL A 122 -18.18 3.21 -3.67
C VAL A 122 -17.85 3.07 -2.18
N ALA A 123 -16.83 3.79 -1.72
CA ALA A 123 -16.41 3.75 -0.33
C ALA A 123 -17.55 4.26 0.56
N SER A 124 -18.00 3.42 1.52
CA SER A 124 -19.00 3.83 2.51
C SER A 124 -18.49 4.94 3.43
N LYS A 125 -17.18 4.96 3.66
CA LYS A 125 -16.42 6.03 4.30
C LYS A 125 -15.14 6.24 3.50
N PRO A 126 -15.07 7.29 2.66
CA PRO A 126 -13.87 7.60 1.91
C PRO A 126 -12.67 7.83 2.84
N HIS A 127 -11.53 7.25 2.51
CA HIS A 127 -10.27 7.46 3.21
C HIS A 127 -9.38 8.44 2.46
N TYR A 128 -8.61 9.21 3.22
CA TYR A 128 -7.52 10.01 2.69
C TYR A 128 -6.19 9.37 3.09
N PHE A 129 -5.52 8.78 2.12
CA PHE A 129 -4.26 8.08 2.34
C PHE A 129 -3.08 9.03 2.09
N HIS A 130 -2.27 9.24 3.12
CA HIS A 130 -0.99 9.93 2.98
C HIS A 130 0.13 8.92 2.75
N ILE A 131 0.66 8.88 1.53
CA ILE A 131 1.76 8.00 1.13
C ILE A 131 3.09 8.70 1.37
N ASN A 132 3.92 8.10 2.21
CA ASN A 132 5.28 8.55 2.50
C ASN A 132 6.26 7.48 2.04
N LYS A 133 7.39 7.90 1.46
CA LYS A 133 8.55 7.02 1.33
C LYS A 133 9.43 7.13 2.57
N VAL A 134 9.77 6.00 3.18
CA VAL A 134 10.71 5.91 4.30
C VAL A 134 11.76 4.87 3.94
N ASP A 135 12.98 5.35 3.67
CA ASP A 135 14.08 4.54 3.13
C ASP A 135 13.66 3.75 1.87
N ASP A 136 13.54 2.41 1.97
CA ASP A 136 13.21 1.53 0.84
C ASP A 136 11.74 1.07 0.82
N VAL A 137 10.90 1.55 1.75
CA VAL A 137 9.48 1.17 1.84
C VAL A 137 8.55 2.38 1.66
N PHE A 138 7.34 2.11 1.18
CA PHE A 138 6.25 3.08 1.18
C PHE A 138 5.29 2.79 2.33
N ILE A 139 4.78 3.85 2.95
CA ILE A 139 3.84 3.80 4.06
C ILE A 139 2.66 4.70 3.73
N ALA A 140 1.47 4.13 3.53
CA ALA A 140 0.22 4.85 3.44
C ALA A 140 -0.47 4.86 4.81
N THR A 141 -0.63 6.04 5.40
CA THR A 141 -1.46 6.22 6.61
C THR A 141 -2.84 6.68 6.20
N ALA A 142 -3.88 6.01 6.68
CA ALA A 142 -5.26 6.42 6.43
C ALA A 142 -5.72 7.39 7.52
N ASP A 143 -6.21 8.55 7.10
CA ASP A 143 -7.08 9.39 7.92
C ASP A 143 -8.54 9.18 7.45
N GLU A 144 -9.48 9.10 8.39
CA GLU A 144 -10.90 9.17 8.05
C GLU A 144 -11.17 10.55 7.45
N ALA A 145 -11.67 10.61 6.21
CA ALA A 145 -12.04 11.88 5.61
C ALA A 145 -13.16 12.51 6.45
N ARG A 146 -12.91 13.72 6.95
CA ARG A 146 -13.90 14.51 7.70
C ARG A 146 -15.00 15.04 6.78
#